data_AF-A0A424XWL3-F1
#
_entry.id   AF-A0A424XWL3-F1
#
_cell.length_a   1.000
_cell.length_b   1.000
_cell.length_c   1.000
_cell.angle_alpha   90.00
_cell.angle_beta   90.00
_cell.angle_gamma   90.00
#
_symmetry.space_group_name_H-M   'P 1'
#
loop_
_entity.id
_entity.type
_entity.pdbx_description
1 polymer ?
#
loop_
_entity_poly.entity_id
_entity_poly.type
_entity_poly.pdbx_seq_one_letter_code
_entity_poly.pdbx_strand_id
1 'polypeptide(L)'
;MIDLFKKGFFTGLGLVIVTAEEVEKKIHNLVEKGKLSAEEGENIINDFLHKSENQQTHVQEWISKNIKSTMESLDIARREDMENLEARVSSLEDRIATLESLRIEEGKKTDQG
;
A
#
# COMPACT_ATOMS: atom_id res chain seq x y z
N MET A 1 17.29 12.50 -2.63
CA MET A 1 17.80 11.12 -2.86
C MET A 1 16.70 10.13 -3.22
N ILE A 2 15.61 10.03 -2.45
CA ILE A 2 14.45 9.16 -2.77
C ILE A 2 13.92 9.38 -4.20
N ASP A 3 13.88 10.63 -4.66
CA ASP A 3 13.36 10.99 -5.98
C ASP A 3 14.22 10.46 -7.14
N LEU A 4 15.54 10.41 -6.97
CA LEU A 4 16.47 9.82 -7.95
C LEU A 4 16.34 8.31 -8.01
N PHE A 5 16.15 7.64 -6.86
CA PHE A 5 15.91 6.20 -6.82
C PHE A 5 14.60 5.84 -7.51
N LYS A 6 13.51 6.58 -7.21
CA LYS A 6 12.22 6.41 -7.89
C LYS A 6 12.38 6.60 -9.40
N LYS A 7 12.93 7.72 -9.84
CA LYS A 7 13.16 7.99 -11.26
C LYS A 7 14.01 6.90 -11.93
N GLY A 8 15.07 6.42 -11.26
CA GLY A 8 15.89 5.31 -11.74
C GLY A 8 15.13 3.99 -11.85
N PHE A 9 14.30 3.66 -10.87
CA PHE A 9 13.44 2.48 -10.89
C PHE A 9 12.41 2.54 -12.02
N PHE A 10 11.68 3.66 -12.15
CA PHE A 10 10.71 3.84 -13.23
C PHE A 10 11.39 3.81 -14.60
N THR A 11 12.53 4.48 -14.77
CA THR A 11 13.30 4.46 -16.02
C THR A 11 13.81 3.05 -16.34
N GLY A 12 14.24 2.29 -15.33
CA GLY A 12 14.65 0.88 -15.48
C GLY A 12 13.51 -0.04 -15.90
N LEU A 13 12.26 0.32 -15.57
CA LEU A 13 11.05 -0.35 -16.05
C LEU A 13 10.52 0.22 -17.38
N GLY A 14 11.21 1.19 -17.98
CA GLY A 14 10.78 1.87 -19.21
C GLY A 14 9.66 2.88 -19.02
N LEU A 15 9.38 3.31 -17.79
CA LEU A 15 8.36 4.29 -17.45
C LEU A 15 8.97 5.69 -17.27
N VAL A 16 8.31 6.71 -17.83
CA VAL A 16 8.68 8.13 -17.69
C VAL A 16 7.77 8.79 -16.65
N ILE A 17 8.37 9.37 -15.60
CA ILE A 17 7.64 10.21 -14.63
C ILE A 17 7.66 11.66 -15.10
N VAL A 18 6.47 12.26 -15.17
CA VAL A 18 6.26 13.70 -15.40
C VAL A 18 5.64 14.29 -14.15
N THR A 19 6.21 15.39 -13.64
CA THR A 19 5.69 16.11 -12.47
C THR A 19 4.89 17.34 -12.90
N ALA A 20 3.98 17.81 -12.05
CA ALA A 20 3.19 19.02 -12.33
C ALA A 20 4.07 20.25 -12.63
N GLU A 21 5.17 20.44 -11.90
CA GLU A 21 6.15 21.51 -12.14
C GLU A 21 6.82 21.42 -13.51
N GLU A 22 7.09 20.22 -14.03
CA GLU A 22 7.64 20.03 -15.38
C GLU A 22 6.61 20.37 -16.46
N VAL A 23 5.33 20.06 -16.22
CA VAL A 23 4.23 20.46 -17.11
C VAL A 23 4.09 21.97 -17.12
N GLU A 24 4.02 22.60 -15.94
CA GLU A 24 3.90 24.05 -15.79
C GLU A 24 5.05 24.78 -16.49
N LYS A 25 6.31 24.36 -16.25
CA LYS A 25 7.49 24.93 -16.94
C LYS A 25 7.41 24.78 -18.45
N LYS A 26 6.97 23.62 -18.95
CA LYS A 26 6.83 23.41 -20.41
C LYS A 26 5.76 24.30 -21.00
N ILE A 27 4.60 24.44 -20.33
CA ILE A 27 3.51 25.29 -20.78
C ILE A 27 3.94 26.77 -20.76
N HIS A 28 4.61 27.21 -19.69
CA HIS A 28 5.14 28.57 -19.59
C HIS A 28 6.12 28.89 -20.73
N ASN A 29 7.04 27.98 -21.03
CA ASN A 29 7.95 28.11 -22.17
C ASN A 29 7.23 28.21 -23.53
N LEU A 30 6.05 27.59 -23.67
CA LEU A 30 5.27 27.70 -24.90
C LEU A 30 4.54 29.04 -25.00
N VAL A 31 4.09 29.59 -23.88
CA VAL A 31 3.52 30.94 -23.79
C VAL A 31 4.58 32.00 -24.11
N GLU A 32 5.76 31.91 -23.52
CA GLU A 32 6.88 32.83 -23.78
C GLU A 32 7.30 32.83 -25.26
N LYS A 33 7.23 31.66 -25.91
CA LYS A 33 7.52 31.50 -27.35
C LYS A 33 6.38 31.95 -28.26
N GLY A 34 5.29 32.48 -27.69
CA GLY A 34 4.10 32.92 -28.43
C GLY A 34 3.34 31.78 -29.12
N LYS A 35 3.58 30.52 -28.72
CA LYS A 35 2.89 29.34 -29.29
C LYS A 35 1.55 29.05 -28.62
N LEU A 36 1.32 29.65 -27.46
CA LEU A 36 0.11 29.55 -26.64
C LEU A 36 -0.16 30.92 -26.05
N SER A 37 -1.43 31.28 -25.89
CA SER A 37 -1.80 32.42 -25.06
C SER A 37 -1.65 32.08 -23.57
N ALA A 38 -1.53 33.11 -22.73
CA ALA A 38 -1.46 32.93 -21.28
C ALA A 38 -2.72 32.22 -20.73
N GLU A 39 -3.89 32.58 -21.25
CA GLU A 39 -5.19 32.00 -20.87
C GLU A 39 -5.29 30.51 -21.25
N GLU A 40 -4.85 30.12 -22.45
CA GLU A 40 -4.82 28.72 -22.86
C GLU A 40 -3.83 27.90 -22.03
N GLY A 41 -2.67 28.47 -21.70
CA GLY A 41 -1.69 27.81 -20.84
C GLY A 41 -2.22 27.54 -19.44
N GLU A 42 -2.88 28.53 -18.83
CA GLU A 42 -3.49 28.41 -17.51
C GLU A 42 -4.62 27.37 -17.49
N ASN A 43 -5.46 27.35 -18.53
CA ASN A 43 -6.52 26.35 -18.67
C ASN A 43 -5.96 24.91 -18.75
N ILE A 44 -4.87 24.71 -19.51
CA ILE A 44 -4.24 23.38 -19.61
C ILE A 44 -3.69 22.91 -18.26
N ILE A 45 -3.07 23.81 -17.50
CA ILE A 45 -2.52 23.49 -16.18
C ILE A 45 -3.67 23.13 -15.21
N ASN A 46 -4.74 23.93 -15.20
CA ASN A 46 -5.90 23.67 -14.35
C ASN A 46 -6.60 22.35 -14.70
N ASP A 47 -6.78 22.06 -15.98
CA ASP A 47 -7.35 20.79 -16.44
C ASP A 47 -6.48 19.59 -16.04
N PHE A 48 -5.16 19.74 -16.12
CA PHE A 48 -4.21 18.70 -15.70
C PHE A 48 -4.30 18.45 -14.19
N LEU A 49 -4.34 19.50 -13.37
CA LEU A 49 -4.47 19.38 -11.91
C LEU A 49 -5.80 18.71 -11.54
N HIS A 50 -6.91 19.16 -12.12
CA HIS A 50 -8.23 18.61 -11.83
C HIS A 50 -8.36 17.14 -12.27
N LYS A 51 -7.82 16.76 -13.43
CA LYS A 51 -7.78 15.34 -13.85
C LYS A 51 -6.86 14.50 -12.97
N SER A 52 -5.70 15.06 -12.59
CA SER A 52 -4.75 14.38 -11.71
C SER A 52 -5.36 14.06 -10.35
N GLU A 53 -6.07 15.00 -9.74
CA GLU A 53 -6.78 14.78 -8.46
C GLU A 53 -7.79 13.62 -8.58
N ASN A 54 -8.63 13.64 -9.62
CA ASN A 54 -9.62 12.60 -9.85
C ASN A 54 -9.00 11.22 -10.14
N GLN A 55 -7.84 11.18 -10.79
CA GLN A 55 -7.17 9.92 -11.15
C GLN A 55 -6.24 9.40 -10.05
N GLN A 56 -5.84 10.24 -9.08
CA GLN A 56 -4.93 9.84 -8.01
C GLN A 56 -5.48 8.65 -7.21
N THR A 57 -6.76 8.70 -6.82
CA THR A 57 -7.40 7.62 -6.06
C THR A 57 -7.45 6.31 -6.85
N HIS A 58 -7.83 6.38 -8.14
CA HIS A 58 -7.86 5.20 -9.01
C HIS A 58 -6.47 4.57 -9.21
N VAL A 59 -5.44 5.40 -9.39
CA VAL A 59 -4.06 4.93 -9.53
C VAL A 59 -3.60 4.27 -8.23
N GLN A 60 -3.90 4.86 -7.08
CA GLN A 60 -3.55 4.30 -5.77
C GLN A 60 -4.22 2.93 -5.54
N GLU A 61 -5.53 2.82 -5.81
CA GLU A 61 -6.26 1.56 -5.71
C GLU A 61 -5.70 0.49 -6.65
N TRP A 62 -5.42 0.86 -7.90
CA TRP A 62 -4.82 -0.04 -8.88
C TRP A 62 -3.45 -0.55 -8.42
N ILE A 63 -2.57 0.34 -7.96
CA ILE A 63 -1.24 -0.04 -7.43
C ILE A 63 -1.40 -0.96 -6.23
N SER A 64 -2.21 -0.59 -5.24
CA SER A 64 -2.44 -1.39 -4.04
C SER A 64 -2.96 -2.79 -4.37
N LYS A 65 -3.90 -2.90 -5.32
CA LYS A 65 -4.44 -4.18 -5.77
C LYS A 65 -3.37 -5.05 -6.45
N ASN A 66 -2.56 -4.48 -7.33
CA ASN A 66 -1.49 -5.21 -8.02
C ASN A 66 -0.40 -5.69 -7.05
N ILE A 67 0.00 -4.84 -6.10
CA ILE A 67 0.96 -5.22 -5.05
C ILE A 67 0.38 -6.34 -4.20
N LYS A 68 -0.88 -6.20 -3.76
CA LYS A 68 -1.58 -7.20 -2.95
C LYS A 68 -1.63 -8.57 -3.66
N SER A 69 -2.00 -8.59 -4.93
CA SER A 69 -2.04 -9.80 -5.76
C SER A 69 -0.66 -10.40 -6.01
N THR A 70 0.37 -9.56 -6.14
CA THR A 70 1.76 -10.02 -6.28
C THR A 70 2.26 -10.67 -4.98
N MET A 71 1.97 -10.07 -3.83
CA MET A 71 2.33 -10.66 -2.53
C MET A 71 1.60 -11.98 -2.28
N GLU A 72 0.32 -12.09 -2.67
CA GLU A 72 -0.42 -13.36 -2.64
C GLU A 72 0.20 -14.42 -3.56
N SER A 73 0.61 -14.04 -4.77
CA SER A 73 1.26 -14.95 -5.73
C SER A 73 2.63 -15.45 -5.26
N LEU A 74 3.31 -14.69 -4.41
CA LEU A 74 4.60 -15.04 -3.82
C LEU A 74 4.49 -15.75 -2.47
N ASP A 75 3.28 -16.10 -2.04
CA ASP A 75 2.98 -16.74 -0.74
C ASP A 75 3.56 -15.99 0.47
N ILE A 76 3.61 -14.65 0.38
CA ILE A 76 4.12 -13.81 1.46
C ILE A 76 2.98 -13.55 2.46
N ALA A 77 3.08 -14.14 3.64
CA ALA A 77 2.12 -13.94 4.73
C ALA A 77 2.05 -12.46 5.15
N ARG A 78 0.82 -11.96 5.37
CA ARG A 78 0.63 -10.59 5.88
C ARG A 78 0.83 -10.56 7.39
N ARG A 79 1.08 -9.35 7.90
CA ARG A 79 1.13 -9.10 9.34
C ARG A 79 -0.17 -9.53 10.04
N GLU A 80 -1.31 -9.22 9.45
CA GLU A 80 -2.63 -9.61 9.99
C GLU A 80 -2.78 -11.13 10.07
N ASP A 81 -2.26 -11.88 9.10
CA ASP A 81 -2.30 -13.34 9.12
C ASP A 81 -1.47 -13.90 10.28
N MET A 82 -0.32 -13.27 10.58
CA MET A 82 0.53 -13.62 11.72
C MET A 82 -0.12 -13.28 13.06
N GLU A 83 -0.74 -12.11 13.19
CA GLU A 83 -1.45 -11.69 14.41
C GLU A 83 -2.65 -12.60 14.69
N ASN A 84 -3.41 -12.98 13.66
CA ASN A 84 -4.49 -13.95 13.77
C ASN A 84 -4.00 -15.33 14.19
N LEU A 85 -2.83 -15.75 13.69
CA LEU A 85 -2.23 -17.02 14.09
C LEU A 85 -1.78 -16.98 15.55
N GLU A 86 -1.14 -15.89 15.98
CA GLU A 86 -0.71 -15.67 17.36
C GLU A 86 -1.89 -15.69 18.34
N ALA A 87 -2.99 -15.01 18.02
CA ALA A 87 -4.20 -15.03 18.85
C ALA A 87 -4.81 -16.44 18.95
N ARG A 88 -4.82 -17.19 17.84
CA ARG A 88 -5.29 -18.59 17.85
C ARG A 88 -4.39 -19.49 18.68
N VAL A 89 -3.08 -19.32 18.60
CA VAL A 89 -2.11 -20.08 19.40
C VAL A 89 -2.32 -19.79 20.89
N SER A 90 -2.39 -18.52 21.28
CA SER A 90 -2.64 -18.13 22.68
C SER A 90 -3.95 -18.72 23.21
N SER A 91 -5.04 -18.67 22.44
CA SER A 91 -6.32 -19.29 22.84
C SER A 91 -6.23 -20.81 23.03
N LEU A 92 -5.43 -21.49 22.19
CA LEU A 92 -5.21 -22.93 22.35
C LEU A 92 -4.36 -23.24 23.58
N GLU A 93 -3.33 -22.43 23.85
CA GLU A 93 -2.49 -22.55 25.04
C GLU A 93 -3.33 -22.40 26.33
N ASP A 94 -4.20 -21.39 26.40
CA ASP A 94 -5.10 -21.17 27.55
C ASP A 94 -6.06 -22.36 27.77
N ARG A 95 -6.59 -22.92 26.68
CA ARG A 95 -7.48 -24.09 26.75
C ARG A 95 -6.74 -25.33 27.21
N ILE A 96 -5.51 -25.55 26.74
CA ILE A 96 -4.67 -26.66 27.20
C ILE A 96 -4.37 -26.50 28.68
N ALA A 97 -3.95 -25.31 29.12
CA ALA A 97 -3.68 -25.04 30.54
C ALA A 97 -4.92 -25.30 31.44
N THR A 98 -6.09 -24.92 30.96
CA THR A 98 -7.37 -25.19 31.66
C THR A 98 -7.69 -26.68 31.73
N LEU A 99 -7.49 -27.42 30.63
CA LEU A 99 -7.74 -28.86 30.61
C LEU A 99 -6.74 -29.63 31.48
N GLU A 100 -5.48 -29.20 31.51
CA GLU A 100 -4.45 -29.78 32.37
C GLU A 100 -4.76 -29.55 33.85
N SER A 101 -5.21 -28.36 34.24
CA SER A 101 -5.58 -28.07 35.63
C SER A 101 -6.80 -28.89 36.08
N LEU A 102 -7.82 -29.02 35.23
CA LEU A 102 -9.00 -29.87 35.51
C LEU A 102 -8.63 -31.35 35.68
N ARG A 103 -7.70 -31.87 34.86
CA ARG A 103 -7.24 -33.26 34.97
C ARG A 103 -6.46 -33.54 36.25
N ILE A 104 -5.72 -32.55 36.76
CA ILE A 104 -4.99 -32.66 38.04
C ILE A 104 -5.96 -32.71 39.23
N GLU A 105 -7.10 -32.01 39.16
CA GLU A 105 -8.13 -32.04 40.21
C GLU A 105 -8.91 -33.35 40.26
N GLU A 106 -9.20 -33.97 39.11
CA GLU A 106 -9.86 -35.29 39.05
C GLU A 106 -8.96 -36.41 39.59
N GLY A 107 -7.65 -36.35 39.35
CA GLY A 107 -6.68 -37.30 39.90
C GLY A 107 -6.60 -37.28 41.43
N LYS A 108 -6.72 -36.10 42.05
CA LYS A 108 -6.69 -35.96 43.53
C LYS A 108 -7.96 -36.46 44.23
N LYS A 109 -9.12 -36.46 43.57
CA LYS A 109 -10.36 -37.00 44.14
C LYS A 109 -10.42 -38.53 44.15
N THR A 110 -9.66 -39.18 43.27
CA THR A 110 -9.67 -40.64 43.13
C THR A 110 -8.73 -41.34 44.12
N ASP A 111 -7.77 -40.61 44.70
CA ASP A 111 -6.78 -41.12 45.67
C ASP A 111 -7.20 -40.90 47.16
N GLN A 112 -8.38 -40.31 47.40
CA GLN A 112 -8.96 -40.10 48.73
C GLN A 112 -10.17 -41.00 49.05
N GLY A 113 -10.44 -42.02 48.22
CA GLY A 113 -11.51 -43.00 48.40
C GLY A 113 -11.01 -44.35 48.88
#